data_AF-A0A946CSZ6-F1
#
_entry.id   AF-A0A946CSZ6-F1
#
_cell.length_a   1.000
_cell.length_b   1.000
_cell.length_c   1.000
_cell.angle_alpha   90.00
_cell.angle_beta   90.00
_cell.angle_gamma   90.00
#
_symmetry.space_group_name_H-M   'P 1'
#
loop_
_entity.id
_entity.type
_entity.pdbx_description
1 polymer ?
#
loop_
_entity_poly.entity_id
_entity_poly.type
_entity_poly.pdbx_seq_one_letter_code
_entity_poly.pdbx_strand_id
1 'polypeptide(L)' 'MYLLYQILSWAILPIIVGRLFVRSLKEPNYRKHLSERFGLSNQQATAPVIWLHAVSVGEMLACQQLIEHI' A
#
# COMPACT_ATOMS: atom_id res chain seq x y z
N MET A 1 30.85 4.21 1.11
CA MET A 1 29.54 4.63 0.55
C MET A 1 28.44 3.62 0.86
N TYR A 2 28.63 2.32 0.60
CA TYR A 2 27.63 1.26 0.86
C TYR A 2 27.21 1.13 2.33
N LEU A 3 28.15 1.12 3.28
CA LEU A 3 27.84 1.03 4.72
C LEU A 3 26.98 2.18 5.22
N LEU A 4 27.28 3.42 4.79
CA LEU A 4 26.50 4.60 5.15
C LEU A 4 25.07 4.48 4.60
N TYR A 5 24.93 4.10 3.33
CA TYR A 5 23.63 3.87 2.70
C TYR A 5 22.81 2.78 3.44
N GLN A 6 23.47 1.70 3.84
CA GLN A 6 22.84 0.58 4.55
C GLN A 6 22.36 1.01 5.95
N ILE A 7 23.20 1.72 6.71
CA ILE A 7 22.83 2.25 8.03
C ILE A 7 21.67 3.26 7.91
N LEU A 8 21.72 4.17 6.94
CA LEU A 8 20.62 5.11 6.70
C LEU A 8 19.33 4.38 6.34
N SER A 9 19.39 3.40 5.45
CA SER A 9 18.22 2.62 5.03
C SER A 9 17.58 1.88 6.22
N TRP A 10 18.41 1.28 7.08
CA TRP A 10 17.97 0.62 8.30
C TRP A 10 17.45 1.59 9.36
N ALA A 11 17.96 2.82 9.43
CA ALA A 11 17.46 3.85 10.35
C ALA A 11 16.15 4.48 9.88
N ILE A 12 15.93 4.57 8.57
CA ILE A 12 14.71 5.11 7.96
C ILE A 12 13.52 4.15 8.10
N LEU A 13 13.77 2.84 7.99
CA LEU A 13 12.75 1.79 8.16
C LEU A 13 11.89 1.93 9.44
N PRO A 14 12.46 2.00 10.67
CA PRO A 14 11.67 2.13 11.89
C PRO A 14 10.94 3.47 11.98
N ILE A 15 11.48 4.54 11.37
CA ILE A 15 10.81 5.85 11.32
C ILE A 15 9.55 5.76 10.46
N ILE A 16 9.63 5.12 9.29
CA ILE A 16 8.48 4.91 8.40
C ILE A 16 7.44 4.03 9.09
N VAL A 17 7.85 2.90 9.67
CA VAL A 17 6.95 1.98 10.38
C VAL A 17 6.28 2.66 11.58
N GLY A 18 7.03 3.41 12.39
CA GLY A 18 6.50 4.17 13.52
C GLY A 18 5.48 5.22 13.09
N ARG A 19 5.77 5.96 12.01
CA ARG A 19 4.83 6.95 11.44
C ARG A 19 3.54 6.28 10.94
N LEU A 20 3.66 5.13 10.25
CA LEU A 20 2.52 4.36 9.79
C LEU A 20 1.68 3.83 10.96
N PHE A 21 2.32 3.37 12.04
CA PHE A 21 1.65 2.90 13.25
C PHE A 21 0.87 4.01 13.95
N VAL A 22 1.46 5.19 14.13
CA VAL A 22 0.78 6.37 14.70
C VAL A 22 -0.40 6.80 13.84
N ARG A 23 -0.24 6.79 12.51
CA ARG A 23 -1.33 7.11 11.58
C ARG A 23 -2.45 6.07 11.65
N SER A 24 -2.08 4.80 11.75
CA SER A 24 -3.00 3.68 11.89
C SER A 24 -3.79 3.69 13.21
N LEU A 25 -3.26 4.31 14.27
CA LEU A 25 -4.00 4.52 15.53
C LEU A 25 -5.04 5.65 15.40
N LYS A 26 -4.76 6.67 14.58
CA LYS A 26 -5.68 7.79 14.34
C LYS A 26 -6.80 7.46 13.37
N GLU A 27 -6.50 6.62 12.37
CA GLU A 27 -7.46 6.19 11.35
C GLU A 27 -7.67 4.66 11.46
N PRO A 28 -8.67 4.17 12.22
CA PRO A 28 -8.91 2.74 12.38
C PRO A 28 -9.26 2.04 11.06
N ASN A 29 -9.85 2.75 10.09
CA ASN A 29 -10.01 2.22 8.72
C ASN A 29 -8.67 2.06 8.00
N TYR A 30 -7.69 2.94 8.24
CA TYR A 30 -6.33 2.79 7.70
C TYR A 30 -5.66 1.52 8.21
N ARG A 31 -5.95 1.12 9.45
CA ARG A 31 -5.43 -0.10 10.10
C ARG A 31 -5.91 -1.39 9.40
N LYS A 32 -7.16 -1.40 8.90
CA LYS A 32 -7.76 -2.56 8.22
C LYS A 32 -7.08 -2.89 6.89
N HIS A 33 -6.60 -1.88 6.17
CA HIS A 33 -5.94 -2.04 4.87
C HIS A 33 -4.42 -1.97 4.97
N LEU A 34 -3.85 -1.85 6.18
CA LEU A 34 -2.40 -1.75 6.36
C LEU A 34 -1.70 -3.05 6.00
N SER A 35 -2.30 -4.20 6.31
CA SER A 35 -1.79 -5.52 5.90
C SER A 35 -1.70 -5.66 4.38
N GLU A 36 -2.70 -5.17 3.65
CA GLU A 36 -2.70 -5.17 2.18
C GLU A 36 -1.54 -4.32 1.61
N ARG A 37 -1.20 -3.19 2.25
CA ARG A 37 -0.05 -2.35 1.86
C ARG A 37 1.30 -3.05 2.00
N PHE A 38 1.41 -3.99 2.95
CA PHE A 38 2.60 -4.83 3.13
C PHE A 38 2.55 -6.13 2.31
N GLY A 39 1.55 -6.29 1.44
CA GLY A 39 1.35 -7.52 0.66
C GLY A 39 0.85 -8.71 1.49
N LEU A 40 0.48 -8.48 2.75
CA LEU A 40 -0.08 -9.49 3.66
C LEU A 40 -1.60 -9.60 3.44
N SER A 41 -2.03 -9.79 2.19
CA SER A 41 -3.42 -10.08 1.87
C SER A 41 -3.63 -11.58 1.86
N ASN A 42 -4.61 -12.05 2.65
CA ASN A 42 -5.04 -13.44 2.65
C ASN A 42 -6.09 -13.73 1.56
N GLN A 43 -6.36 -12.76 0.67
CA GLN A 43 -7.28 -12.95 -0.44
C GLN A 43 -6.56 -13.69 -1.56
N GLN A 44 -6.86 -14.97 -1.66
CA GLN A 44 -6.52 -15.75 -2.84
C GLN A 44 -7.50 -15.38 -3.96
N ALA A 45 -6.96 -15.02 -5.11
CA ALA A 45 -7.74 -14.75 -6.30
C ALA A 45 -8.58 -15.98 -6.67
N THR A 46 -9.89 -15.92 -6.44
CA THR A 46 -10.85 -16.98 -6.82
C THR A 46 -11.35 -16.82 -8.26
N ALA A 47 -10.99 -15.72 -8.92
CA ALA A 47 -11.37 -15.34 -10.28
C ALA A 47 -10.18 -14.65 -10.97
N PRO A 48 -10.21 -14.45 -12.30
CA PRO A 48 -9.18 -13.68 -13.00
C PRO A 48 -9.06 -12.28 -12.41
N VAL A 49 -7.84 -11.89 -12.00
CA VAL A 49 -7.58 -10.57 -11.41
C VAL A 49 -6.86 -9.70 -12.42
N ILE A 50 -7.39 -8.50 -12.66
CA ILE A 50 -6.74 -7.45 -13.46
C ILE A 50 -6.02 -6.52 -12.49
N TRP A 51 -4.68 -6.43 -12.62
CA TRP A 51 -3.88 -5.48 -11.85
C TRP A 51 -3.81 -4.14 -12.56
N LEU A 52 -4.37 -3.10 -11.94
CA LEU A 52 -4.36 -1.74 -12.45
C LEU A 52 -3.45 -0.87 -11.57
N HIS A 53 -2.46 -0.25 -12.21
CA HIS A 53 -1.61 0.75 -11.56
C HIS A 53 -1.98 2.13 -12.08
N ALA A 54 -2.42 3.01 -11.17
CA ALA A 54 -2.73 4.40 -11.47
C ALA A 54 -1.75 5.31 -10.71
N VAL A 55 -1.24 6.33 -11.40
CA VAL A 55 -0.30 7.31 -10.85
C VAL A 55 -1.06 8.43 -10.13
N SER A 56 -2.33 8.61 -10.47
CA SER A 56 -3.25 9.60 -9.86
C SER A 56 -4.58 8.99 -9.41
N VAL A 57 -5.19 9.59 -8.37
CA VAL A 57 -6.55 9.25 -7.92
C VAL A 57 -7.57 9.47 -9.04
N GLY A 58 -7.39 10.50 -9.86
CA GLY A 58 -8.29 10.79 -10.99
C GLY A 58 -8.26 9.70 -12.07
N GLU A 59 -7.09 9.12 -12.33
CA GLU A 59 -6.94 7.99 -13.25
C GLU A 59 -7.66 6.75 -12.72
N MET A 60 -7.53 6.47 -11.41
CA MET A 60 -8.23 5.34 -10.78
C MET A 60 -9.76 5.49 -10.87
N LEU A 61 -10.29 6.69 -10.61
CA LEU A 61 -11.73 6.96 -10.70
C LEU A 61 -12.26 6.86 -12.13
N ALA A 62 -11.48 7.29 -13.13
CA ALA A 62 -11.86 7.13 -14.53
C ALA A 62 -11.93 5.65 -14.95
N CYS A 63 -11.01 4.82 -14.44
CA CYS A 63 -11.03 3.38 -14.68
C CYS A 63 -12.18 2.66 -13.96
N GLN A 64 -12.75 3.19 -12.88
CA GLN A 64 -13.83 2.54 -12.14
C GLN A 64 -15.02 2.18 -13.05
N GLN A 65 -15.44 3.11 -13.92
CA GLN A 65 -16.54 2.84 -14.86
C GLN A 65 -16.21 1.72 -15.84
N LEU A 66 -14.96 1.63 -16.30
CA LEU A 66 -14.53 0.55 -17.18
C LEU A 66 -14.56 -0.81 -16.45
N ILE A 67 -14.10 -0.86 -15.20
CA ILE A 67 -14.10 -2.08 -14.38
C ILE A 67 -15.52 -2.59 -14.14
N GLU A 68 -16.49 -1.69 -13.93
CA GLU A 68 -17.91 -2.08 -13.72
C GLU A 68 -18.56 -2.72 -14.97
N HIS A 69 -17.97 -2.54 -16.15
CA HIS A 69 -18.49 -3.06 -17.43
C HIS A 69 -17.69 -4.25 -17.99
N ILE A 70 -16.73 -4.80 -17.23
CA ILE A 70 -15.95 -6.01 -17.56
C ILE A 70 -16.54 -7.21 -16.80
#